data_AF-A0A2V2DI77-F1
#
_entry.id   AF-A0A2V2DI77-F1
#
_cell.length_a   1.000
_cell.length_b   1.000
_cell.length_c   1.000
_cell.angle_alpha   90.00
_cell.angle_beta   90.00
_cell.angle_gamma   90.00
#
_symmetry.space_group_name_H-M   'P 1'
#
loop_
_entity.id
_entity.type
_entity.pdbx_description
1 polymer ?
#
loop_
_entity_poly.entity_id
_entity_poly.type
_entity_poly.pdbx_seq_one_letter_code
_entity_poly.pdbx_strand_id
1 'polypeptide(L)'
;EYSDIFYTLYCRSGDSEFQDKIFNKLKYQYLYEFLSIFGGSESEKLDYCASFIVAGMCTLAKVWIENGMRETPEEMARLGGAFVMHGVEMLQ
;
A
#
# COMPACT_ATOMS: atom_id res chain seq x y z
N GLU A 1 18.34 -6.80 5.40
CA GLU A 1 19.29 -6.13 4.47
C GLU A 1 18.64 -4.96 3.73
N TYR A 2 17.50 -5.15 3.04
CA TYR A 2 16.81 -4.04 2.36
C TYR A 2 15.93 -3.14 3.26
N SER A 3 15.68 -3.54 4.51
CA SER A 3 14.87 -2.80 5.48
C SER A 3 15.42 -1.40 5.77
N ASP A 4 16.74 -1.28 5.90
CA ASP A 4 17.39 -0.03 6.31
C ASP A 4 17.41 0.98 5.16
N ILE A 5 17.52 0.47 3.93
CA ILE A 5 17.39 1.24 2.69
C ILE A 5 15.95 1.77 2.58
N PHE A 6 14.95 0.90 2.79
CA PHE A 6 13.55 1.29 2.74
C PHE A 6 13.20 2.31 3.83
N TYR A 7 13.68 2.09 5.06
CA TYR A 7 13.51 3.05 6.16
C TYR A 7 14.11 4.41 5.84
N THR A 8 15.31 4.45 5.25
CA THR A 8 16.01 5.69 4.92
C THR A 8 15.30 6.45 3.80
N LEU A 9 15.00 5.78 2.68
CA LEU A 9 14.43 6.41 1.49
C LEU A 9 12.94 6.73 1.62
N TYR A 10 12.19 5.87 2.32
CA TYR A 10 10.73 5.92 2.37
C TYR A 10 10.18 6.55 3.65
N CYS A 11 10.84 6.39 4.80
CA CYS A 11 10.34 6.85 6.09
C CYS A 11 11.03 8.14 6.58
N ARG A 12 12.33 8.06 6.89
CA ARG A 12 13.05 9.08 7.68
C ARG A 12 13.45 10.34 6.89
N SER A 13 13.93 10.16 5.66
CA SER A 13 14.39 11.27 4.79
C SER A 13 13.48 11.46 3.58
N GLY A 14 12.25 10.90 3.66
CA GLY A 14 11.28 10.69 2.58
C GLY A 14 11.54 11.53 1.33
N ASP A 15 12.20 10.93 0.35
CA ASP A 15 12.31 11.52 -0.97
C ASP A 15 10.89 11.50 -1.56
N SER A 16 10.27 12.68 -1.67
CA SER A 16 8.91 12.81 -2.18
C SER A 16 8.79 12.25 -3.59
N GLU A 17 9.83 12.39 -4.42
CA GLU A 17 9.83 11.82 -5.77
C GLU A 17 9.87 10.29 -5.73
N PHE A 18 10.62 9.72 -4.78
CA PHE A 18 10.66 8.27 -4.58
C PHE A 18 9.32 7.73 -4.05
N GLN A 19 8.70 8.42 -3.09
CA GLN A 19 7.38 8.06 -2.56
C GLN A 19 6.30 8.12 -3.66
N ASP A 20 6.31 9.18 -4.47
CA ASP A 20 5.40 9.33 -5.60
C ASP A 20 5.63 8.24 -6.66
N LYS A 21 6.89 7.89 -6.94
CA LYS A 21 7.23 6.79 -7.85
C LYS A 21 6.68 5.45 -7.36
N ILE A 22 6.86 5.14 -6.08
CA ILE A 22 6.30 3.91 -5.48
C ILE A 22 4.78 3.93 -5.57
N PHE A 23 4.15 5.03 -5.14
CA PHE A 23 2.70 5.17 -5.16
C PHE A 23 2.14 4.96 -6.57
N ASN A 24 2.66 5.68 -7.56
CA ASN A 24 2.18 5.59 -8.94
C ASN A 24 2.41 4.21 -9.56
N LYS A 25 3.53 3.57 -9.22
CA LYS A 25 3.81 2.21 -9.68
C LYS A 25 2.83 1.20 -9.09
N LEU A 26 2.60 1.25 -7.77
CA LEU A 26 1.62 0.40 -7.08
C LEU A 26 0.19 0.64 -7.60
N LYS A 27 -0.19 1.90 -7.81
CA LYS A 27 -1.51 2.28 -8.29
C LYS A 27 -1.74 1.81 -9.72
N TYR A 28 -0.95 2.29 -10.68
CA TYR A 28 -1.30 2.12 -12.10
C TYR A 28 -0.80 0.80 -12.70
N GLN A 29 0.36 0.28 -12.25
CA GLN A 29 0.93 -0.94 -12.85
C GLN A 29 0.49 -2.22 -12.15
N TYR A 30 0.00 -2.16 -10.91
CA TYR A 30 -0.39 -3.36 -10.18
C TYR A 30 -1.86 -3.34 -9.84
N LEU A 31 -2.30 -2.39 -8.99
CA LEU A 31 -3.64 -2.46 -8.44
C LEU A 31 -4.73 -2.08 -9.46
N TYR A 32 -4.53 -1.03 -10.25
CA TYR A 32 -5.50 -0.64 -11.27
C TYR A 32 -5.63 -1.71 -12.35
N GLU A 33 -4.51 -2.30 -12.80
CA GLU A 33 -4.52 -3.42 -13.75
C GLU A 33 -5.30 -4.60 -13.17
N PHE A 34 -5.01 -4.99 -11.92
CA PHE A 34 -5.76 -6.03 -11.22
C PHE A 34 -7.26 -5.73 -11.10
N LEU A 35 -7.63 -4.54 -10.63
CA LEU A 35 -9.03 -4.16 -10.45
C LEU A 35 -9.78 -4.04 -11.78
N SER A 36 -9.11 -3.64 -12.86
CA SER A 36 -9.72 -3.54 -14.18
C SER A 36 -10.18 -4.89 -14.75
N ILE A 37 -9.62 -6.00 -14.26
CA ILE A 37 -10.09 -7.37 -14.58
C ILE A 37 -11.49 -7.59 -14.00
N PHE A 38 -11.82 -6.98 -12.86
CA PHE A 38 -13.07 -7.20 -12.13
C PHE A 38 -14.08 -6.05 -12.25
N GLY A 39 -13.63 -4.84 -12.55
CA GLY A 39 -14.36 -3.59 -12.25
C GLY A 39 -15.27 -3.01 -13.34
N GLY A 40 -15.39 -3.63 -14.52
CA GLY A 40 -16.23 -3.08 -15.60
C GLY A 40 -15.78 -1.68 -16.07
N SER A 41 -16.71 -0.90 -16.64
CA SER A 41 -16.40 0.35 -17.37
C SER A 41 -16.36 1.65 -16.54
N GLU A 42 -16.50 1.61 -15.21
CA GLU A 42 -16.43 2.82 -14.36
C GLU A 42 -14.99 3.14 -13.94
N SER A 43 -14.20 3.64 -14.89
CA SER A 43 -12.77 3.95 -14.70
C SER A 43 -12.49 4.92 -13.53
N GLU A 44 -13.38 5.87 -13.28
CA GLU A 44 -13.18 6.87 -12.21
C GLU A 44 -13.30 6.27 -10.81
N LYS A 45 -14.29 5.41 -10.57
CA LYS A 45 -14.44 4.73 -9.26
C LYS A 45 -13.30 3.74 -9.02
N LEU A 46 -12.83 3.07 -10.07
CA LEU A 46 -11.63 2.23 -10.00
C LEU A 46 -10.39 3.04 -9.63
N ASP A 47 -10.23 4.25 -10.19
CA ASP A 47 -9.11 5.13 -9.89
C ASP A 47 -9.13 5.62 -8.43
N TYR A 48 -10.30 6.02 -7.92
CA TYR A 48 -10.46 6.38 -6.52
C TYR A 48 -10.19 5.19 -5.58
N CYS A 49 -10.71 4.01 -5.90
CA CYS A 49 -10.48 2.80 -5.13
C CYS A 49 -8.98 2.44 -5.08
N ALA A 50 -8.32 2.45 -6.24
CA ALA A 50 -6.89 2.16 -6.32
C ALA A 50 -6.04 3.19 -5.55
N SER A 51 -6.40 4.48 -5.65
CA SER A 51 -5.73 5.55 -4.90
C SER A 51 -5.87 5.36 -3.39
N PHE A 52 -7.08 5.04 -2.92
CA PHE A 52 -7.37 4.82 -1.51
C PHE A 52 -6.56 3.64 -0.94
N ILE A 53 -6.62 2.48 -1.63
CA ILE A 53 -5.92 1.27 -1.19
C ILE A 53 -4.41 1.49 -1.16
N VAL A 54 -3.82 2.03 -2.23
CA VAL A 54 -2.36 2.24 -2.29
C VAL A 54 -1.90 3.25 -1.24
N ALA A 55 -2.63 4.36 -1.04
CA ALA A 55 -2.30 5.32 0.00
C ALA A 55 -2.34 4.68 1.40
N GLY A 56 -3.36 3.87 1.67
CA GLY A 56 -3.49 3.11 2.91
C GLY A 56 -2.34 2.14 3.12
N MET A 57 -2.00 1.34 2.11
CA MET A 57 -0.93 0.35 2.18
C MET A 57 0.46 0.99 2.32
N CYS A 58 0.72 2.08 1.61
CA CYS A 58 1.94 2.89 1.75
C CYS A 58 2.09 3.41 3.19
N THR A 59 1.02 3.93 3.76
CA THR A 59 1.00 4.44 5.14
C THR A 59 1.18 3.31 6.15
N LEU A 60 0.51 2.17 5.96
CA LEU A 60 0.64 0.99 6.81
C LEU A 60 2.08 0.47 6.82
N ALA A 61 2.70 0.34 5.65
CA ALA A 61 4.09 -0.07 5.53
C ALA A 61 5.04 0.90 6.25
N LYS A 62 4.82 2.22 6.09
CA LYS A 62 5.61 3.24 6.79
C LYS A 62 5.52 3.08 8.31
N VAL A 63 4.31 2.98 8.85
CA VAL A 63 4.07 2.82 10.29
C VAL A 63 4.69 1.51 10.80
N TRP A 64 4.57 0.41 10.06
CA TRP A 64 5.16 -0.88 10.42
C TRP A 64 6.69 -0.81 10.49
N ILE A 65 7.34 -0.16 9.51
CA ILE A 65 8.80 0.01 9.49
C ILE A 65 9.25 0.92 10.63
N GLU A 66 8.58 2.06 10.84
CA GLU A 66 8.90 3.01 11.92
C GLU A 66 8.74 2.38 13.32
N ASN A 67 7.82 1.43 13.48
CA ASN A 67 7.61 0.69 14.72
C ASN A 67 8.54 -0.53 14.90
N GLY A 68 9.53 -0.68 14.04
CA GLY A 68 10.58 -1.70 14.15
C GLY A 68 10.21 -3.05 13.53
N MET A 69 9.21 -3.11 12.64
CA MET A 69 8.79 -4.31 11.91
C MET A 69 8.56 -5.52 12.84
N ARG A 70 7.68 -5.37 13.83
CA ARG A 70 7.44 -6.40 14.86
C ARG A 70 6.86 -7.69 14.27
N GLU A 71 5.92 -7.52 13.35
CA GLU A 71 5.36 -8.59 12.52
C GLU A 71 6.30 -8.90 11.36
N THR A 72 6.25 -10.13 10.84
CA THR A 72 6.91 -10.50 9.59
C THR A 72 6.29 -9.76 8.38
N PRO A 73 7.04 -9.59 7.27
CA PRO A 73 6.48 -9.00 6.05
C PRO A 73 5.20 -9.71 5.58
N GLU A 74 5.14 -11.03 5.69
CA GLU A 74 4.01 -11.84 5.29
C GLU A 74 2.79 -11.64 6.21
N GLU A 75 3.01 -11.48 7.52
CA GLU A 75 1.94 -11.15 8.48
C GLU A 75 1.37 -9.76 8.21
N MET A 76 2.24 -8.77 7.99
CA MET A 76 1.81 -7.41 7.69
C MET A 76 1.09 -7.32 6.33
N ALA A 77 1.54 -8.08 5.33
CA ALA A 77 0.85 -8.17 4.04
C ALA A 77 -0.55 -8.80 4.17
N ARG A 78 -0.70 -9.86 4.99
CA ARG A 78 -2.01 -10.45 5.28
C ARG A 78 -2.93 -9.47 6.00
N LEU A 79 -2.41 -8.72 6.98
CA LEU A 79 -3.15 -7.68 7.69
C LEU A 79 -3.64 -6.58 6.73
N GLY A 80 -2.76 -6.09 5.87
CA GLY A 80 -3.11 -5.12 4.83
C GLY A 80 -4.17 -5.63 3.87
N GLY A 81 -4.03 -6.89 3.41
CA GLY A 81 -5.04 -7.55 2.60
C GLY A 81 -6.41 -7.63 3.30
N ALA A 82 -6.43 -7.95 4.60
CA ALA A 82 -7.66 -7.97 5.38
C ALA A 82 -8.32 -6.59 5.48
N PHE A 83 -7.54 -5.50 5.66
CA PHE A 83 -8.09 -4.14 5.62
C PHE A 83 -8.71 -3.80 4.26
N VAL A 84 -8.08 -4.22 3.16
CA VAL A 84 -8.60 -3.97 1.81
C VAL A 84 -9.90 -4.75 1.56
N MET A 85 -9.97 -6.00 2.01
CA MET A 85 -11.10 -6.89 1.72
C MET A 85 -12.28 -6.72 2.68
N HIS A 86 -12.03 -6.40 3.95
CA HIS A 86 -13.02 -6.41 5.02
C HIS A 86 -13.15 -5.07 5.76
N GLY A 87 -12.28 -4.10 5.48
CA GLY A 87 -12.35 -2.77 6.08
C GLY A 87 -12.26 -2.80 7.61
N VAL A 88 -13.23 -2.20 8.29
CA VAL A 88 -13.27 -2.12 9.77
C VAL A 88 -13.75 -3.43 10.41
N GLU A 89 -14.46 -4.28 9.67
CA GLU A 89 -15.02 -5.53 10.21
C GLU A 89 -13.93 -6.50 10.69
N MET A 90 -12.71 -6.41 10.14
CA MET A 90 -11.59 -7.24 10.60
C MET A 90 -11.06 -6.91 12.01
N LEU A 91 -11.56 -5.85 12.65
CA LEU A 91 -11.23 -5.51 14.04
C LEU A 91 -12.13 -6.21 15.07
N GLN A 92 -13.11 -6.98 14.61
CA GLN A 92 -14.02 -7.78 15.44
C GLN A 92 -13.49 -9.22 15.60
#